data_AF-A0A371Q8G6-F1
#
_entry.id   AF-A0A371Q8G6-F1
#
_cell.length_a   1.000
_cell.length_b   1.000
_cell.length_c   1.000
_cell.angle_alpha   90.00
_cell.angle_beta   90.00
_cell.angle_gamma   90.00
#
_symmetry.space_group_name_H-M   'P 1'
#
loop_
_entity.id
_entity.type
_entity.pdbx_description
1 polymer ?
#
loop_
_entity_poly.entity_id
_entity_poly.type
_entity_poly.pdbx_seq_one_letter_code
_entity_poly.pdbx_strand_id
1 'polypeptide(L)'
;MTTHTAQPLGLGHWSHPLLGRLVIDHAHGDLIGILRAIAPDPKDSNPGLALRIPDAPPVAWLAPKGGGREWTTDPTAIEATR
;
A
#
# COMPACT_ATOMS: atom_id res chain seq x y z
N MET A 1 -0.12 -24.46 1.65
CA MET A 1 -0.23 -23.02 1.97
C MET A 1 0.72 -22.29 1.05
N THR A 2 0.21 -21.61 0.03
CA THR A 2 1.04 -20.79 -0.87
C THR A 2 1.19 -19.42 -0.22
N THR A 3 2.29 -19.20 0.48
CA THR A 3 2.71 -17.87 0.92
C THR A 3 3.08 -17.06 -0.32
N HIS A 4 2.13 -16.29 -0.86
CA HIS A 4 2.41 -15.34 -1.94
C HIS A 4 3.21 -14.19 -1.36
N THR A 5 4.53 -14.31 -1.38
CA THR A 5 5.45 -13.24 -1.01
C THR A 5 5.31 -12.10 -2.00
N ALA A 6 5.10 -10.89 -1.49
CA ALA A 6 5.13 -9.67 -2.31
C ALA A 6 6.49 -9.60 -3.02
N GLN A 7 6.49 -9.54 -4.35
CA GLN A 7 7.70 -9.51 -5.17
C GLN A 7 8.01 -8.08 -5.62
N PRO A 8 9.28 -7.63 -5.60
CA PRO A 8 9.64 -6.34 -6.16
C PRO A 8 9.28 -6.25 -7.65
N LEU A 9 8.58 -5.19 -8.03
CA LEU A 9 8.19 -4.84 -9.40
C LEU A 9 9.10 -3.75 -10.00
N GLY A 10 10.04 -3.21 -9.21
CA GLY A 10 10.91 -2.08 -9.59
C GLY A 10 10.37 -0.74 -9.10
N LEU A 11 11.24 0.28 -9.06
CA LEU A 11 10.89 1.64 -8.61
C LEU A 11 10.26 1.70 -7.20
N GLY A 12 10.60 0.76 -6.32
CA GLY A 12 10.04 0.67 -4.97
C GLY A 12 8.67 0.02 -4.89
N HIS A 13 8.06 -0.40 -6.01
CA HIS A 13 6.78 -1.09 -6.02
C HIS A 13 6.93 -2.60 -5.80
N TRP A 14 5.94 -3.18 -5.13
CA TRP A 14 5.87 -4.62 -4.85
C TRP A 14 4.52 -5.17 -5.31
N SER A 15 4.50 -6.43 -5.74
CA SER A 15 3.29 -7.13 -6.13
C SER A 15 2.45 -7.51 -4.91
N HIS A 16 1.13 -7.52 -5.07
CA HIS A 16 0.22 -8.00 -4.05
C HIS A 16 -1.07 -8.53 -4.70
N PRO A 17 -1.62 -9.68 -4.26
CA PRO A 17 -2.80 -10.29 -4.87
C PRO A 17 -4.07 -9.42 -4.77
N LEU A 18 -4.08 -8.47 -3.83
CA LEU A 18 -5.17 -7.54 -3.62
C LEU A 18 -5.03 -6.22 -4.39
N LEU A 19 -3.98 -6.03 -5.19
CA LEU A 19 -3.84 -4.81 -6.00
C LEU A 19 -5.09 -4.62 -6.88
N GLY A 20 -5.66 -3.42 -6.85
CA GLY A 20 -6.91 -3.05 -7.53
C GLY A 20 -8.19 -3.54 -6.86
N ARG A 21 -8.12 -4.26 -5.74
CA ARG A 21 -9.29 -4.78 -5.01
C ARG A 21 -9.68 -3.89 -3.85
N LEU A 22 -10.95 -4.01 -3.43
CA LEU A 22 -11.41 -3.48 -2.15
C LEU A 22 -10.81 -4.32 -1.02
N VAL A 23 -10.28 -3.62 -0.03
CA VAL A 23 -9.70 -4.20 1.18
C VAL A 23 -10.23 -3.48 2.42
N ILE A 24 -10.28 -4.21 3.53
CA ILE A 24 -10.53 -3.71 4.88
C ILE A 24 -9.18 -3.43 5.51
N ASP A 25 -8.99 -2.22 6.06
CA ASP A 25 -7.81 -1.82 6.81
C ASP A 25 -8.09 -1.84 8.30
N HIS A 26 -7.57 -2.87 8.98
CA HIS A 26 -7.80 -3.07 10.42
C HIS A 26 -7.05 -2.04 11.28
N ALA A 27 -5.97 -1.42 10.77
CA ALA A 27 -5.22 -0.41 11.52
C ALA A 27 -5.99 0.92 11.64
N HIS A 28 -6.95 1.17 10.75
CA HIS A 28 -7.77 2.38 10.71
C HIS A 28 -9.24 2.13 11.08
N GLY A 29 -9.51 1.13 11.93
CA GLY A 29 -10.86 0.84 12.42
C GLY A 29 -11.77 0.24 11.34
N ASP A 30 -11.24 -0.73 10.59
CA ASP A 30 -11.93 -1.44 9.51
C ASP A 30 -12.36 -0.52 8.34
N LEU A 31 -11.58 0.53 8.09
CA LEU A 31 -11.82 1.44 6.99
C LEU A 31 -11.64 0.71 5.64
N ILE A 32 -12.58 0.91 4.72
CA ILE A 32 -12.57 0.22 3.42
C ILE A 32 -11.99 1.12 2.32
N GLY A 33 -11.00 0.61 1.59
CA GLY A 33 -10.35 1.29 0.48
C GLY A 33 -9.97 0.35 -0.66
N ILE A 34 -9.61 0.91 -1.81
CA ILE A 34 -9.03 0.16 -2.93
C ILE A 34 -7.51 0.15 -2.74
N LEU A 35 -6.89 -1.04 -2.76
CA LEU A 35 -5.44 -1.16 -2.72
C LEU A 35 -4.83 -0.73 -4.06
N ARG A 36 -4.07 0.37 -4.07
CA ARG A 36 -3.49 0.97 -5.28
C ARG A 36 -2.04 0.56 -5.51
N ALA A 37 -1.25 0.45 -4.44
CA ALA A 37 0.16 0.10 -4.51
C ALA A 37 0.66 -0.48 -3.19
N ILE A 38 1.70 -1.31 -3.27
CA ILE A 38 2.61 -1.59 -2.16
C ILE A 38 3.93 -0.90 -2.50
N ALA A 39 4.30 0.16 -1.79
CA ALA A 39 5.50 0.95 -2.05
C ALA A 39 5.87 1.81 -0.82
N PRO A 40 7.16 2.19 -0.63
CA PRO A 40 7.58 3.07 0.45
C PRO A 40 6.81 4.40 0.49
N ASP A 41 6.51 4.91 1.70
CA ASP A 41 5.95 6.25 1.87
C ASP A 41 7.06 7.30 1.69
N PRO A 42 6.97 8.23 0.71
CA PRO A 42 7.97 9.26 0.52
C PRO A 42 7.95 10.32 1.63
N LYS A 43 7.02 10.30 2.59
CA LYS A 43 6.99 11.30 3.69
C LYS A 43 8.27 11.35 4.52
N ASP A 44 9.03 10.26 4.60
CA ASP A 44 10.36 10.24 5.24
C ASP A 44 11.50 10.73 4.32
N SER A 45 11.20 10.93 3.04
CA SER A 45 12.13 11.47 2.05
C SER A 45 11.85 12.96 1.83
N ASN A 46 12.86 13.78 2.10
CA ASN A 46 12.90 15.22 1.83
C ASN A 46 12.10 15.58 0.55
N PRO A 47 11.14 16.54 0.57
CA PRO A 47 10.20 16.82 -0.54
C PRO A 47 10.81 17.29 -1.87
N GLY A 48 12.14 17.19 -2.03
CA GLY A 48 12.80 17.30 -3.32
C GLY A 48 12.46 16.12 -4.23
N LEU A 49 12.74 16.29 -5.52
CA LEU A 49 12.64 15.22 -6.52
C LEU A 49 13.31 13.95 -5.97
N ALA A 50 12.53 12.89 -5.73
CA ALA A 50 13.05 11.62 -5.27
C ALA A 50 13.86 10.97 -6.40
N LEU A 51 15.12 11.39 -6.55
CA LEU A 51 16.10 10.83 -7.48
C LEU A 51 16.51 9.40 -7.11
N ARG A 52 16.04 8.90 -5.95
CA ARG A 52 16.28 7.57 -5.41
C ARG A 52 15.01 6.99 -4.81
N ILE A 53 14.87 5.68 -4.89
CA ILE A 53 13.85 4.92 -4.17
C ILE A 53 14.16 5.07 -2.67
N PRO A 54 13.18 5.47 -1.83
CA PRO A 54 13.39 5.53 -0.39
C PRO A 54 13.83 4.17 0.17
N ASP A 55 14.86 4.17 1.01
CA ASP A 55 15.27 3.00 1.79
C ASP A 55 14.39 2.87 3.03
N ALA A 56 13.11 2.57 2.79
CA ALA A 56 12.08 2.42 3.83
C ALA A 56 11.21 1.20 3.52
N PRO A 57 10.64 0.54 4.54
CA PRO A 57 9.71 -0.56 4.34
C PRO A 57 8.52 -0.14 3.46
N PRO A 58 8.03 -1.03 2.58
CA PRO A 58 6.87 -0.72 1.75
C PRO A 58 5.59 -0.62 2.60
N VAL A 59 4.73 0.32 2.26
CA VAL A 59 3.40 0.48 2.87
C VAL A 59 2.30 0.21 1.83
N ALA A 60 1.10 -0.10 2.30
CA ALA A 60 -0.08 -0.23 1.47
C ALA A 60 -0.73 1.14 1.25
N TRP A 61 -0.87 1.54 0.00
CA TRP A 61 -1.55 2.78 -0.41
C TRP A 61 -3.00 2.50 -0.74
N LEU A 62 -3.91 3.09 0.03
CA LEU A 62 -5.35 2.90 -0.09
C LEU A 62 -6.06 4.17 -0.56
N ALA A 63 -6.95 4.00 -1.54
CA ALA A 63 -7.82 5.07 -2.02
C ALA A 63 -9.28 4.81 -1.56
N PRO A 64 -10.00 5.82 -1.04
CA PRO A 64 -11.40 5.64 -0.68
C PRO A 64 -12.25 5.35 -1.93
N LYS A 65 -13.20 4.41 -1.85
CA LYS A 65 -14.06 4.02 -2.98
C LYS A 65 -14.85 5.19 -3.59
N GLY A 66 -15.26 6.15 -2.75
CA GLY A 66 -16.00 7.35 -3.16
C GLY A 66 -15.15 8.56 -3.51
N GLY A 67 -13.81 8.42 -3.54
CA GLY A 67 -12.88 9.55 -3.58
C GLY A 67 -12.64 10.14 -2.18
N GLY A 68 -11.63 11.00 -2.07
CA GLY A 68 -11.17 11.58 -0.81
C GLY A 68 -9.67 11.44 -0.65
N ARG A 69 -9.18 11.64 0.59
CA ARG A 69 -7.75 11.57 0.89
C ARG A 69 -7.29 10.12 0.95
N GLU A 70 -6.29 9.78 0.14
CA GLU A 70 -5.58 8.50 0.25
C GLU A 70 -4.88 8.38 1.62
N TRP A 71 -4.67 7.14 2.05
CA TRP A 71 -3.93 6.87 3.28
C TRP A 71 -3.01 5.67 3.10
N THR A 72 -2.02 5.58 3.99
CA THR A 72 -1.05 4.48 4.03
C THR A 72 -1.29 3.64 5.28
N THR A 73 -1.09 2.32 5.17
CA THR A 73 -1.19 1.37 6.27
C THR A 73 -0.15 0.26 6.11
N ASP A 74 0.04 -0.56 7.14
CA ASP A 74 0.90 -1.74 7.06
C ASP A 74 0.28 -2.76 6.08
N PRO A 75 1.03 -3.32 5.11
CA PRO A 75 0.50 -4.32 4.17
C PRO A 75 -0.07 -5.58 4.82
N THR A 76 0.31 -5.88 6.07
CA THR A 76 -0.22 -7.01 6.85
C THR A 76 -1.53 -6.68 7.57
N ALA A 77 -1.92 -5.41 7.63
CA ALA A 77 -3.16 -4.95 8.26
C ALA A 77 -4.37 -4.96 7.31
N ILE A 78 -4.18 -5.36 6.04
CA ILE A 78 -5.24 -5.36 5.03
C ILE A 78 -5.77 -6.77 4.71
N GLU A 79 -7.09 -6.88 4.61
CA GLU A 79 -7.79 -8.11 4.18
C GLU A 79 -8.70 -7.80 2.97
N ALA A 80 -8.91 -8.77 2.09
CA ALA A 80 -9.91 -8.64 1.03
C ALA A 80 -11.33 -8.46 1.63
N THR A 81 -12.13 -7.55 1.05
CA THR A 81 -13.57 -7.57 1.34
C THR A 81 -14.19 -8.87 0.81
N ARG A 82 -15.03 -9.53 1.61
CA ARG A 82 -15.76 -10.75 1.20
C ARG A 82 -16.68 -10.52 0.00
#